data_AF-A0A4Q6E4H0-F1
#
_entry.id   AF-A0A4Q6E4H0-F1
#
_cell.length_a   1.000
_cell.length_b   1.000
_cell.length_c   1.000
_cell.angle_alpha   90.00
_cell.angle_beta   90.00
_cell.angle_gamma   90.00
#
_symmetry.space_group_name_H-M   'P 1'
#
loop_
_entity.id
_entity.type
_entity.pdbx_description
1 polymer ?
#
loop_
_entity_poly.entity_id
_entity_poly.type
_entity_poly.pdbx_seq_one_letter_code
_entity_poly.pdbx_strand_id
1 'polypeptide(L)'
;MGAWLLVSSLTVLPQYVSSVHSASSILVGPFEQENSGEIIWIVTISTVSMALYLGLFYLMLFKTGWIIGVLKLDKGFIEEKFELNIHRSTVITIAVIVIGGLIIIDGLPQLFRQLFVYLERLHDGPPEVEYPGWIIFYVIKILIGYLLITHNKLVVNFIERNKRSG
;
A
#
# COMPACT_ATOMS: atom_id res chain seq x y z
N MET A 1 -10.88 8.93 -1.85
CA MET A 1 -10.36 7.74 -1.13
C MET A 1 -11.41 6.65 -0.93
N GLY A 2 -12.66 6.96 -0.56
CA GLY A 2 -13.73 5.94 -0.42
C GLY A 2 -14.02 5.13 -1.70
N ALA A 3 -14.03 5.76 -2.88
CA ALA A 3 -14.22 5.05 -4.15
C ALA A 3 -13.07 4.06 -4.45
N TRP A 4 -11.84 4.37 -4.03
CA TRP A 4 -10.69 3.49 -4.23
C TRP A 4 -10.77 2.27 -3.30
N LEU A 5 -11.22 2.45 -2.05
CA LEU A 5 -11.50 1.34 -1.14
C LEU A 5 -12.59 0.39 -1.67
N LEU A 6 -13.62 0.93 -2.32
CA LEU A 6 -14.66 0.11 -2.96
C LEU A 6 -14.10 -0.67 -4.16
N VAL A 7 -13.25 -0.06 -5.00
CA VAL A 7 -12.59 -0.77 -6.11
C VAL A 7 -11.64 -1.85 -5.59
N SER A 8 -10.85 -1.56 -4.55
CA SER A 8 -9.98 -2.54 -3.89
C SER A 8 -10.77 -3.66 -3.20
N SER A 9 -12.00 -3.40 -2.75
CA SER A 9 -12.87 -4.45 -2.21
C SER A 9 -13.38 -5.41 -3.27
N LEU A 10 -13.60 -4.90 -4.49
CA LEU A 10 -14.06 -5.70 -5.61
C LEU A 10 -12.99 -6.69 -6.08
N THR A 11 -11.70 -6.37 -5.90
CA THR A 11 -10.58 -7.27 -6.25
C THR A 11 -10.41 -8.45 -5.29
N VAL A 12 -11.01 -8.40 -4.09
CA VAL A 12 -10.92 -9.48 -3.09
C VAL A 12 -11.72 -10.72 -3.51
N LEU A 13 -12.83 -10.53 -4.23
CA LEU A 13 -13.68 -11.63 -4.70
C LEU A 13 -12.97 -12.51 -5.75
N PRO A 14 -12.38 -11.97 -6.85
CA PRO A 14 -11.55 -12.76 -7.77
C PRO A 14 -10.38 -13.45 -7.09
N GLN A 15 -9.74 -12.77 -6.13
CA GLN A 15 -8.58 -13.31 -5.42
C GLN A 15 -8.95 -14.53 -4.57
N TYR A 16 -10.10 -14.50 -3.90
CA TYR A 16 -10.62 -15.65 -3.16
C TYR A 16 -10.95 -16.82 -4.10
N VAL A 17 -11.67 -16.56 -5.20
CA VAL A 17 -11.99 -17.60 -6.20
C VAL A 17 -10.71 -18.23 -6.75
N SER A 18 -9.69 -17.43 -7.05
CA SER A 18 -8.38 -17.93 -7.50
C SER A 18 -7.71 -18.81 -6.44
N SER A 19 -7.74 -18.42 -5.17
CA SER A 19 -7.13 -19.20 -4.08
C SER A 19 -7.84 -20.54 -3.83
N VAL A 20 -9.17 -20.57 -3.95
CA VAL A 20 -9.96 -21.79 -3.82
C VAL A 20 -9.73 -22.71 -5.02
N HIS A 21 -9.67 -22.14 -6.23
CA HIS A 21 -9.38 -22.89 -7.44
C HIS A 21 -7.98 -23.53 -7.38
N SER A 22 -6.96 -22.78 -6.96
CA SER A 22 -5.60 -23.31 -6.78
C SER A 22 -5.51 -24.35 -5.66
N ALA A 23 -6.27 -24.21 -4.58
CA ALA A 23 -6.35 -25.23 -3.54
C ALA A 23 -7.04 -26.51 -4.06
N SER A 24 -8.09 -26.37 -4.86
CA SER A 24 -8.82 -27.52 -5.43
C SER A 24 -8.02 -28.31 -6.46
N SER A 25 -7.16 -27.64 -7.26
CA SER A 25 -6.30 -28.34 -8.22
C SER A 25 -5.19 -29.14 -7.55
N ILE A 26 -4.73 -28.70 -6.37
CA ILE A 26 -3.75 -29.44 -5.56
C ILE A 26 -4.41 -30.66 -4.90
N LEU A 27 -5.68 -30.57 -4.50
CA LEU A 27 -6.43 -31.68 -3.89
C LEU A 27 -6.83 -32.80 -4.87
N VAL A 28 -7.03 -32.50 -6.16
CA VAL A 28 -7.44 -33.48 -7.20
C VAL A 28 -6.23 -34.05 -7.97
N GLY A 29 -5.02 -33.56 -7.71
CA GLY A 29 -3.77 -34.06 -8.31
C GLY A 29 -3.23 -35.32 -7.61
N PRO A 30 -2.25 -36.03 -8.21
CA PRO A 30 -1.72 -37.32 -7.72
C PRO A 30 -0.95 -37.28 -6.38
N PHE A 31 -0.98 -36.16 -5.64
CA PHE A 31 -0.25 -35.92 -4.38
C PHE A 31 -1.16 -36.06 -3.14
N GLU A 32 -2.11 -36.99 -3.15
CA GLU A 32 -3.26 -36.97 -2.22
C GLU A 32 -2.96 -37.20 -0.73
N GLN A 33 -1.82 -37.78 -0.33
CA GLN A 33 -1.78 -38.40 1.00
C GLN A 33 -0.96 -37.68 2.09
N GLU A 34 0.05 -36.87 1.76
CA GLU A 34 0.93 -36.31 2.80
C GLU A 34 0.53 -34.91 3.30
N ASN A 35 -0.22 -34.13 2.50
CA ASN A 35 -0.45 -32.70 2.79
C ASN A 35 -1.91 -32.24 2.83
N SER A 36 -2.86 -33.16 2.92
CA SER A 36 -4.31 -32.87 2.94
C SER A 36 -4.73 -31.98 4.11
N GLY A 37 -4.08 -32.11 5.27
CA GLY A 37 -4.34 -31.29 6.45
C GLY A 37 -4.01 -29.81 6.26
N GLU A 38 -2.86 -29.50 5.64
CA GLU A 38 -2.43 -28.12 5.40
C GLU A 38 -3.37 -27.39 4.43
N ILE A 39 -3.86 -28.09 3.40
CA ILE A 39 -4.76 -27.52 2.40
C ILE A 39 -6.13 -27.18 3.02
N ILE A 40 -6.66 -28.07 3.88
CA ILE A 40 -7.90 -27.83 4.62
C ILE A 40 -7.76 -26.60 5.53
N TRP A 41 -6.60 -26.44 6.19
CA TRP A 41 -6.31 -25.27 7.01
C TRP A 41 -6.30 -23.97 6.20
N ILE A 42 -5.64 -23.95 5.04
CA ILE A 42 -5.56 -22.77 4.16
C ILE A 42 -6.95 -22.37 3.65
N VAL A 43 -7.75 -23.33 3.19
CA VAL A 43 -9.12 -23.07 2.70
C VAL A 43 -10.02 -22.56 3.83
N THR A 44 -9.86 -23.11 5.04
CA THR A 44 -10.62 -22.67 6.22
C THR A 44 -10.29 -21.23 6.59
N ILE A 45 -9.00 -20.89 6.71
CA ILE A 45 -8.56 -19.53 7.02
C ILE A 45 -9.00 -18.52 5.95
N SER A 46 -8.88 -18.88 4.67
CA SER A 46 -9.33 -18.03 3.55
C SER A 46 -10.84 -17.80 3.56
N THR A 47 -11.62 -18.82 3.92
CA THR A 47 -13.09 -18.70 4.02
C THR A 47 -13.50 -17.84 5.22
N VAL A 48 -12.84 -18.00 6.36
CA VAL A 48 -13.09 -17.16 7.55
C VAL A 48 -12.74 -15.70 7.28
N SER A 49 -11.63 -15.42 6.61
CA SER A 49 -11.24 -14.05 6.28
C SER A 49 -12.22 -13.38 5.31
N MET A 50 -12.69 -14.12 4.30
CA MET A 50 -13.74 -13.64 3.39
C MET A 50 -15.07 -13.38 4.14
N ALA A 51 -15.47 -14.28 5.03
CA ALA A 51 -16.68 -14.09 5.84
C ALA A 51 -16.58 -12.87 6.76
N LEU A 52 -15.42 -12.64 7.39
CA LEU A 52 -15.16 -11.43 8.18
C LEU A 52 -15.26 -10.18 7.32
N TYR A 53 -14.69 -10.21 6.11
CA TYR A 53 -14.73 -9.08 5.18
C TYR A 53 -16.16 -8.71 4.80
N LEU A 54 -16.97 -9.69 4.39
CA LEU A 54 -18.38 -9.51 4.06
C LEU A 54 -19.20 -9.05 5.27
N GLY A 55 -18.94 -9.60 6.46
CA GLY A 55 -19.58 -9.17 7.71
C GLY A 55 -19.28 -7.72 8.06
N LEU A 56 -18.04 -7.28 7.85
CA LEU A 56 -17.61 -5.91 8.11
C LEU A 56 -18.22 -4.94 7.09
N PHE A 57 -18.28 -5.34 5.81
CA PHE A 57 -19.00 -4.61 4.76
C PHE A 57 -20.49 -4.46 5.09
N TYR A 58 -21.15 -5.55 5.49
CA TYR A 58 -22.55 -5.54 5.88
C TYR A 58 -22.80 -4.62 7.08
N LEU A 59 -21.95 -4.70 8.10
CA LEU A 59 -22.04 -3.83 9.29
C LEU A 59 -21.88 -2.34 8.91
N MET A 60 -20.94 -2.04 8.02
CA MET A 60 -20.62 -0.67 7.61
C MET A 60 -21.72 -0.06 6.71
N LEU A 61 -22.34 -0.85 5.82
CA LEU A 61 -23.40 -0.42 4.92
C LEU A 61 -24.78 -0.35 5.57
N PHE A 62 -25.15 -1.31 6.41
CA PHE A 62 -26.49 -1.37 7.00
C PHE A 62 -26.57 -0.72 8.39
N LYS A 63 -25.44 -0.56 9.10
CA LYS A 63 -25.39 -0.02 10.45
C LYS A 63 -24.64 1.31 10.56
N THR A 64 -24.60 2.08 9.48
CA THR A 64 -23.98 3.41 9.44
C THR A 64 -24.52 4.32 10.56
N GLY A 65 -25.82 4.26 10.86
CA GLY A 65 -26.44 5.03 11.95
C GLY A 65 -25.95 4.64 13.36
N TRP A 66 -25.66 3.35 13.61
CA TRP A 66 -25.09 2.90 14.89
C TRP A 66 -23.63 3.33 15.03
N ILE A 67 -22.86 3.25 13.93
CA ILE A 67 -21.47 3.72 13.86
C ILE A 67 -21.40 5.23 14.13
N ILE A 68 -22.25 6.04 13.49
CA ILE A 68 -22.32 7.49 13.72
C ILE A 68 -22.68 7.81 15.18
N GLY A 69 -23.61 7.04 15.77
CA GLY A 69 -24.02 7.18 17.17
C GLY A 69 -22.93 6.80 18.18
N VAL A 70 -22.15 5.74 17.92
CA VAL A 70 -21.05 5.30 18.79
C VAL A 70 -19.83 6.21 18.68
N LEU A 71 -19.48 6.65 17.47
CA LEU A 71 -18.40 7.62 17.25
C LEU A 71 -18.79 9.06 17.60
N LYS A 72 -20.07 9.31 17.97
CA LYS A 72 -20.61 10.64 18.30
C LYS A 72 -20.24 11.72 17.26
N LEU A 73 -20.20 11.36 15.98
CA LEU A 73 -19.86 12.31 14.91
C LEU A 73 -20.91 13.44 14.76
N ASP A 74 -22.10 13.25 15.31
CA ASP A 74 -23.23 14.18 15.34
C ASP A 74 -23.19 15.16 16.54
N LYS A 75 -22.55 14.79 17.64
CA LYS A 75 -22.63 15.53 18.92
C LYS A 75 -21.29 16.06 19.35
N GLY A 76 -20.96 17.26 18.87
CA GLY A 76 -19.84 18.04 19.40
C GLY A 76 -18.87 18.61 18.38
N PHE A 77 -19.21 18.64 17.09
CA PHE A 77 -18.58 19.63 16.20
C PHE A 77 -19.08 21.01 16.62
N ILE A 78 -18.42 21.56 17.64
CA ILE A 78 -18.23 23.01 17.72
C ILE A 78 -17.60 23.32 16.36
N GLU A 79 -18.35 23.97 15.47
CA GLU A 79 -17.76 24.63 14.31
C GLU A 79 -16.89 25.77 14.85
N GLU A 80 -15.77 25.43 15.49
CA GLU A 80 -14.57 26.21 15.32
C GLU A 80 -14.29 26.08 13.83
N LYS A 81 -14.80 27.06 13.08
CA LYS A 81 -14.23 27.40 11.78
C LYS A 81 -12.76 27.63 12.08
N PHE A 82 -11.96 26.58 11.94
CA PHE A 82 -10.52 26.69 11.86
C PHE A 82 -10.31 27.57 10.63
N GLU A 83 -10.20 28.87 10.85
CA GLU A 83 -9.62 29.79 9.90
C GLU A 83 -8.17 29.35 9.75
N LEU A 84 -7.97 28.32 8.93
CA LEU A 84 -6.67 27.84 8.48
C LEU A 84 -6.11 28.96 7.61
N ASN A 85 -5.63 30.02 8.24
CA ASN A 85 -4.71 30.98 7.66
C ASN A 85 -3.32 30.32 7.56
N ILE A 86 -3.30 29.08 7.05
CA ILE A 86 -2.08 28.36 6.76
C ILE A 86 -1.56 28.95 5.47
N HIS A 87 -0.41 29.62 5.60
CA HIS A 87 0.32 30.14 4.47
C HIS A 87 0.52 29.04 3.41
N ARG A 88 0.19 29.32 2.15
CA ARG A 88 0.23 28.36 1.05
C ARG A 88 1.55 27.58 0.97
N SER A 89 2.66 28.25 1.26
CA SER A 89 4.00 27.67 1.32
C SER A 89 4.08 26.49 2.30
N THR A 90 3.39 26.56 3.43
CA THR A 90 3.32 25.49 4.44
C THR A 90 2.59 24.27 3.89
N VAL A 91 1.48 24.46 3.18
CA VAL A 91 0.73 23.36 2.56
C VAL A 91 1.57 22.66 1.48
N ILE A 92 2.26 23.44 0.64
CA ILE A 92 3.16 22.90 -0.39
C ILE A 92 4.34 22.16 0.26
N THR A 93 4.89 22.69 1.36
CA THR A 93 5.97 22.04 2.11
C THR A 93 5.54 20.68 2.64
N ILE A 94 4.37 20.60 3.28
CA ILE A 94 3.81 19.34 3.78
C ILE A 94 3.59 18.37 2.62
N ALA A 95 3.03 18.83 1.50
CA ALA A 95 2.82 17.99 0.32
C ALA A 95 4.13 17.41 -0.24
N VAL A 96 5.18 18.24 -0.36
CA VAL A 96 6.51 17.81 -0.84
C VAL A 96 7.13 16.76 0.10
N ILE A 97 7.04 16.96 1.42
CA ILE A 97 7.53 16.00 2.41
C ILE A 97 6.78 14.67 2.29
N VAL A 98 5.44 14.70 2.19
CA VAL A 98 4.61 13.50 2.06
C VAL A 98 4.94 12.74 0.78
N ILE A 99 5.07 13.43 -0.35
CA ILE A 99 5.46 12.82 -1.63
C ILE A 99 6.85 12.18 -1.52
N GLY A 100 7.83 12.89 -0.96
CA GLY A 100 9.18 12.34 -0.73
C GLY A 100 9.15 11.10 0.17
N GLY A 101 8.34 11.12 1.24
CA GLY A 101 8.15 9.99 2.14
C GLY A 101 7.55 8.77 1.44
N LEU A 102 6.51 8.97 0.64
CA LEU A 102 5.90 7.89 -0.15
C LEU A 102 6.88 7.27 -1.16
N ILE A 103 7.72 8.07 -1.80
CA ILE A 103 8.77 7.58 -2.72
C ILE A 103 9.75 6.66 -1.99
N ILE A 104 10.15 7.01 -0.75
CA ILE A 104 11.04 6.18 0.06
C ILE A 104 10.33 4.89 0.49
N ILE A 105 9.10 4.98 1.02
CA ILE A 105 8.33 3.83 1.50
C ILE A 105 8.12 2.81 0.38
N ASP A 106 7.92 3.25 -0.86
CA ASP A 106 7.79 2.38 -2.03
C ASP A 106 9.15 1.89 -2.56
N GLY A 107 10.17 2.74 -2.58
CA GLY A 107 11.49 2.40 -3.13
C GLY A 107 12.31 1.45 -2.25
N LEU A 108 12.20 1.57 -0.93
CA LEU A 108 12.98 0.82 0.06
C LEU A 108 12.73 -0.70 0.04
N PRO A 109 11.47 -1.22 0.05
CA PRO A 109 11.24 -2.66 -0.05
C PRO A 109 11.68 -3.23 -1.40
N GLN A 110 11.54 -2.47 -2.50
CA GLN A 110 12.03 -2.89 -3.81
C GLN A 110 13.56 -2.98 -3.85
N LEU A 111 14.26 -2.04 -3.22
CA LEU A 111 15.71 -2.10 -3.09
C LEU A 111 16.13 -3.37 -2.35
N PHE A 112 15.52 -3.67 -1.20
CA PHE A 112 15.83 -4.88 -0.43
C PHE A 112 15.56 -6.17 -1.23
N ARG A 113 14.45 -6.23 -1.96
CA ARG A 113 14.13 -7.37 -2.82
C ARG A 113 15.21 -7.59 -3.89
N GLN A 114 15.63 -6.52 -4.59
CA GLN A 114 16.67 -6.62 -5.61
C GLN A 114 18.03 -7.02 -5.02
N LEU A 115 18.33 -6.50 -3.82
CA LEU A 115 19.57 -6.83 -3.11
C LEU A 115 19.58 -8.30 -2.66
N PHE A 116 18.45 -8.81 -2.18
CA PHE A 116 18.30 -10.21 -1.80
C PHE A 116 18.49 -11.15 -2.99
N VAL A 117 17.82 -10.88 -4.11
CA VAL A 117 17.97 -11.66 -5.36
C VAL A 117 19.41 -11.64 -5.85
N TYR A 118 20.09 -10.49 -5.74
CA TYR A 118 21.49 -10.38 -6.14
C TYR A 118 22.43 -11.22 -5.24
N LEU A 119 22.19 -11.23 -3.93
CA LEU A 119 22.98 -12.02 -2.98
C LEU A 119 22.78 -13.53 -3.15
N GLU A 120 21.54 -13.97 -3.39
CA GLU A 120 21.20 -15.37 -3.65
C GLU A 120 21.93 -15.89 -4.90
N ARG A 121 21.90 -15.11 -5.99
CA ARG A 121 22.60 -15.45 -7.23
C ARG A 121 24.13 -15.43 -7.13
N LEU A 122 24.69 -14.63 -6.21
CA LEU A 122 26.13 -14.66 -5.94
C LEU A 122 26.56 -15.98 -5.29
N HIS A 123 25.67 -16.63 -4.54
CA HIS A 123 25.92 -17.90 -3.88
C HIS A 123 25.90 -19.09 -4.86
N ASP A 124 25.00 -19.06 -5.85
CA ASP A 124 24.77 -20.18 -6.79
C ASP A 124 25.77 -20.25 -7.98
N GLY A 125 26.76 -19.34 -8.02
CA GLY A 125 27.81 -19.29 -9.05
C GLY A 125 27.67 -18.08 -9.98
N PRO A 126 28.76 -17.62 -10.63
CA PRO A 126 28.80 -16.33 -11.29
C PRO A 126 27.76 -16.25 -12.43
N PRO A 127 26.77 -15.35 -12.36
CA PRO A 127 25.82 -15.16 -13.43
C PRO A 127 26.53 -14.54 -14.64
N GLU A 128 26.13 -14.96 -15.84
CA GLU A 128 26.47 -14.32 -17.10
C GLU A 128 25.98 -12.86 -17.09
N VAL A 129 26.84 -11.97 -16.60
CA VAL A 129 26.81 -10.50 -16.70
C VAL A 129 25.41 -9.87 -16.81
N GLU A 130 24.55 -10.11 -15.82
CA GLU A 130 23.26 -9.41 -15.74
C GLU A 130 23.44 -8.09 -14.98
N TYR A 131 23.24 -6.96 -15.67
CA TYR A 131 23.51 -5.63 -15.13
C TYR A 131 22.62 -5.31 -13.91
N PRO A 132 23.18 -4.82 -12.78
CA PRO A 132 22.43 -4.44 -11.58
C PRO A 132 21.65 -3.12 -11.74
N GLY A 133 21.19 -2.78 -12.95
CA GLY A 133 20.55 -1.50 -13.27
C GLY A 133 19.33 -1.22 -12.39
N TRP A 134 18.60 -2.25 -11.98
CA TRP A 134 17.47 -2.14 -11.07
C TRP A 134 17.87 -1.66 -9.67
N ILE A 135 18.99 -2.14 -9.12
CA ILE A 135 19.49 -1.71 -7.81
C ILE A 135 19.85 -0.23 -7.87
N ILE A 136 20.61 0.18 -8.89
CA ILE A 136 21.01 1.59 -9.08
C ILE A 136 19.79 2.49 -9.23
N PHE A 137 18.79 2.05 -9.99
CA PHE A 137 17.53 2.78 -10.16
C PHE A 137 16.81 3.01 -8.82
N TYR A 138 16.66 1.97 -7.99
CA TYR A 138 15.99 2.12 -6.69
C TYR A 138 16.80 2.97 -5.70
N VAL A 139 18.14 2.89 -5.73
CA VAL A 139 19.00 3.78 -4.94
C VAL A 139 18.77 5.24 -5.34
N ILE A 140 18.78 5.55 -6.64
CA ILE A 140 18.54 6.91 -7.14
C ILE A 140 17.13 7.38 -6.75
N LYS A 141 16.12 6.51 -6.89
CA LYS A 141 14.72 6.81 -6.51
C LYS A 141 14.62 7.18 -5.02
N ILE A 142 15.26 6.42 -4.14
CA ILE A 142 15.28 6.71 -2.70
C ILE A 142 16.04 8.01 -2.42
N LEU A 143 17.16 8.27 -3.10
CA LEU A 143 17.91 9.51 -2.96
C LEU A 143 17.07 10.73 -3.35
N ILE A 144 16.27 10.64 -4.41
CA ILE A 144 15.33 11.70 -4.82
C ILE A 144 14.28 11.92 -3.74
N GLY A 145 13.67 10.84 -3.22
CA GLY A 145 12.70 10.92 -2.12
C GLY A 145 13.30 11.56 -0.86
N TYR A 146 14.53 11.19 -0.52
CA TYR A 146 15.27 11.75 0.61
C TYR A 146 15.58 13.24 0.40
N LEU A 147 16.05 13.62 -0.78
CA LEU A 147 16.33 15.02 -1.13
C LEU A 147 15.07 15.89 -1.01
N LEU A 148 13.91 15.38 -1.46
CA LEU A 148 12.62 16.06 -1.33
C LEU A 148 12.24 16.34 0.12
N ILE A 149 12.52 15.41 1.04
CA ILE A 149 12.22 15.59 2.47
C ILE A 149 13.21 16.58 3.09
N THR A 150 14.52 16.36 2.93
CA THR A 150 15.56 17.14 3.61
C THR A 150 15.67 18.56 3.07
N HIS A 151 15.51 18.75 1.76
CA HIS A 151 15.62 20.04 1.08
C HIS A 151 14.26 20.55 0.57
N ASN A 152 13.17 20.24 1.28
CA ASN A 152 11.81 20.62 0.90
C ASN A 152 11.65 22.12 0.57
N LYS A 153 12.33 23.02 1.30
CA LYS A 153 12.26 24.48 1.09
C LYS A 153 12.76 24.92 -0.28
N LEU A 154 13.77 24.25 -0.85
CA LEU A 154 14.28 24.58 -2.19
C LEU A 154 13.24 24.25 -3.26
N VAL A 155 12.57 23.10 -3.11
CA VAL A 155 11.53 22.63 -4.04
C VAL A 155 10.29 23.50 -3.94
N VAL A 156 9.87 23.86 -2.72
CA VAL A 156 8.75 24.78 -2.47
C VAL A 156 9.04 26.15 -3.09
N ASN A 157 10.23 26.71 -2.88
CA ASN A 157 10.63 27.99 -3.47
C ASN A 157 10.66 27.94 -5.00
N PHE A 158 11.10 26.83 -5.60
CA PHE A 158 11.07 26.64 -7.05
C PHE A 158 9.63 26.66 -7.60
N ILE A 159 8.71 25.95 -6.92
CA ILE A 159 7.29 25.89 -7.28
C ILE A 159 6.60 27.25 -7.12
N GLU A 160 6.89 27.98 -6.04
CA GLU A 160 6.31 29.30 -5.80
C GLU A 160 6.86 30.37 -6.75
N ARG A 161 8.15 30.30 -7.11
CA ARG A 161 8.78 31.23 -8.07
C ARG A 161 8.16 31.12 -9.46
N ASN A 162 7.84 29.90 -9.91
CA ASN A 162 7.24 29.68 -11.23
C ASN A 162 5.80 30.22 -11.37
N LYS A 163 5.12 30.52 -10.25
CA LYS A 163 3.76 31.11 -10.24
C LYS A 163 3.74 32.64 -10.15
N ARG A 164 4.87 33.30 -9.89
CA ARG A 164 4.96 34.77 -9.89
C ARG A 164 5.34 35.35 -11.25
N SER A 165 5.72 34.51 -12.22
CA SER A 165 6.18 34.91 -13.56
C SER A 165 5.20 34.60 -14.70
N GLY A 166 3.95 34.23 -14.38
CA GLY A 166 2.85 34.06 -15.34
C GLY A 166 1.58 34.65 -14.77
#